data_AF-X0ZXB4-F1
#
_entry.id   AF-X0ZXB4-F1
#
_cell.length_a   1.000
_cell.length_b   1.000
_cell.length_c   1.000
_cell.angle_alpha   90.00
_cell.angle_beta   90.00
_cell.angle_gamma   90.00
#
_symmetry.space_group_name_H-M   'P 1'
#
loop_
_entity.id
_entity.type
_entity.pdbx_description
1 polymer ?
#
loop_
_entity_poly.entity_id
_entity_poly.type
_entity_poly.pdbx_seq_one_letter_code
_entity_poly.pdbx_strand_id
1 'polypeptide(L)'
;MNSDNEEGEGVLTLSAQNIPNLKKLAGLYRRALENKKAIQLHNFCYTANTAKEMLNVRAALCIKDKKEAMEKLRNLETIDFEAVKETDRYISDLGSKSRPSIAMVFPGQGSQYMDMAKKLYLNNPVFKKAFDQCDS
;
A
#
# COMPACT_ATOMS: atom_id res chain seq x y z
N MET A 1 -7.42 -13.90 19.00
CA MET A 1 -7.26 -14.82 17.86
C MET A 1 -7.94 -14.18 16.67
N ASN A 2 -7.25 -13.29 15.98
CA ASN A 2 -7.76 -12.79 14.71
C ASN A 2 -7.31 -13.78 13.66
N SER A 3 -8.31 -14.44 13.08
CA SER A 3 -8.24 -15.26 11.89
C SER A 3 -7.14 -14.78 10.96
N ASP A 4 -6.24 -15.69 10.63
CA ASP A 4 -5.35 -15.59 9.49
C ASP A 4 -6.18 -15.06 8.32
N ASN A 5 -5.92 -13.81 7.94
CA ASN A 5 -6.48 -13.23 6.72
C ASN A 5 -5.71 -13.86 5.56
N GLU A 6 -5.97 -15.15 5.34
CA GLU A 6 -5.37 -15.96 4.27
C GLU A 6 -5.86 -15.52 2.88
N GLU A 7 -6.83 -14.59 2.80
CA GLU A 7 -7.29 -14.00 1.55
C GLU A 7 -7.29 -12.46 1.60
N GLY A 8 -6.22 -11.88 1.05
CA GLY A 8 -6.38 -11.06 -0.16
C GLY A 8 -6.77 -9.58 -0.04
N GLU A 9 -6.15 -8.79 0.84
CA GLU A 9 -5.87 -7.36 0.61
C GLU A 9 -4.57 -6.93 1.31
N GLY A 10 -3.82 -5.98 0.74
CA GLY A 10 -2.59 -5.48 1.33
C GLY A 10 -1.97 -4.30 0.58
N VAL A 11 -0.94 -3.70 1.19
CA VAL A 11 -0.11 -2.66 0.55
C VAL A 11 1.26 -3.24 0.28
N LEU A 12 1.62 -3.38 -0.99
CA LEU A 12 2.96 -3.79 -1.41
C LEU A 12 3.81 -2.55 -1.66
N THR A 13 4.89 -2.39 -0.89
CA THR A 13 5.84 -1.30 -1.09
C THR A 13 7.09 -1.76 -1.84
N LEU A 14 7.63 -0.85 -2.66
CA LEU A 14 8.89 -1.01 -3.39
C LEU A 14 9.69 0.28 -3.19
N SER A 15 11.01 0.16 -3.07
CA SER A 15 11.88 1.33 -3.14
C SER A 15 13.19 1.02 -3.86
N ALA A 16 13.77 2.04 -4.49
CA ALA A 16 15.02 1.95 -5.21
C ALA A 16 15.75 3.31 -5.19
N GLN A 17 17.02 3.31 -5.60
CA GLN A 17 17.82 4.54 -5.70
C GLN A 17 17.42 5.41 -6.90
N ASN A 18 16.85 4.81 -7.95
CA ASN A 18 16.45 5.49 -9.17
C ASN A 18 15.31 4.72 -9.87
N ILE A 19 14.66 5.40 -10.83
CA ILE A 19 13.51 4.87 -11.57
C ILE A 19 13.83 3.55 -12.30
N PRO A 20 14.94 3.40 -13.04
CA PRO A 20 15.26 2.13 -13.71
C PRO A 20 15.36 0.94 -12.75
N ASN A 21 15.96 1.15 -11.58
CA ASN A 21 16.06 0.11 -10.55
C ASN A 21 14.70 -0.22 -9.93
N LEU A 22 13.80 0.75 -9.79
CA LEU A 22 12.42 0.51 -9.35
C LEU A 22 11.68 -0.38 -10.36
N LYS A 23 11.77 -0.07 -11.66
CA LYS A 23 11.20 -0.89 -12.74
C LYS A 23 11.73 -2.32 -12.71
N LYS A 24 13.06 -2.47 -12.56
CA LYS A 24 13.72 -3.79 -12.45
C LYS A 24 13.21 -4.56 -11.23
N LEU A 25 13.07 -3.91 -10.08
CA LEU A 25 12.55 -4.52 -8.84
C LEU A 25 11.09 -4.98 -9.01
N ALA A 26 10.26 -4.18 -9.68
CA ALA A 26 8.88 -4.54 -10.01
C ALA A 26 8.81 -5.86 -10.80
N GLY A 27 9.64 -6.00 -11.83
CA GLY A 27 9.72 -7.24 -12.62
C GLY A 27 10.28 -8.43 -11.84
N LEU A 28 11.18 -8.22 -10.87
CA LEU A 28 11.62 -9.27 -9.96
C LEU A 28 10.48 -9.76 -9.06
N TYR A 29 9.71 -8.83 -8.48
CA TYR A 29 8.56 -9.18 -7.64
C TYR A 29 7.47 -9.89 -8.44
N ARG A 30 7.17 -9.42 -9.65
CA ARG A 30 6.20 -10.05 -10.54
C ARG A 30 6.58 -11.49 -10.85
N ARG A 31 7.84 -11.73 -11.24
CA ARG A 31 8.35 -13.09 -11.50
C ARG A 31 8.36 -13.98 -10.26
N ALA A 32 8.68 -13.42 -9.08
CA ALA A 32 8.65 -14.17 -7.83
C ALA A 32 7.22 -14.65 -7.51
N LEU A 33 6.21 -13.79 -7.70
CA LEU A 33 4.81 -14.14 -7.55
C LEU A 33 4.38 -15.16 -8.62
N GLU A 34 4.78 -14.98 -9.88
CA GLU A 34 4.44 -15.90 -10.98
C GLU A 34 4.98 -17.32 -10.75
N ASN A 35 6.26 -17.44 -10.36
CA ASN A 35 6.95 -18.73 -10.31
C ASN A 35 6.64 -19.57 -9.06
N LYS A 36 6.20 -18.96 -7.95
CA LYS A 36 5.94 -19.67 -6.70
C LYS A 36 4.44 -19.74 -6.43
N LYS A 37 3.85 -20.92 -6.63
CA LYS A 37 2.42 -21.18 -6.40
C LYS A 37 2.01 -20.97 -4.93
N ALA A 38 2.89 -21.29 -3.98
CA ALA A 38 2.59 -21.25 -2.53
C ALA A 38 2.97 -19.93 -1.80
N ILE A 39 3.23 -18.82 -2.51
CA ILE A 39 3.43 -17.54 -1.81
C ILE A 39 2.10 -17.02 -1.30
N GLN A 40 1.95 -16.94 0.02
CA GLN A 40 0.90 -16.15 0.65
C GLN A 40 1.19 -14.66 0.46
N LEU A 41 0.23 -13.94 -0.12
CA LEU A 41 0.40 -12.53 -0.49
C LEU A 41 0.67 -11.62 0.73
N HIS A 42 0.01 -11.92 1.85
CA HIS A 42 0.22 -11.22 3.11
C HIS A 42 1.70 -11.24 3.54
N ASN A 43 2.30 -12.43 3.61
CA ASN A 43 3.71 -12.60 4.01
C ASN A 43 4.66 -11.92 3.02
N PHE A 44 4.31 -11.90 1.74
CA PHE A 44 5.08 -11.20 0.73
C PHE A 44 5.09 -9.68 0.97
N CYS A 45 3.91 -9.09 1.20
CA CYS A 45 3.78 -7.66 1.54
C CYS A 45 4.48 -7.34 2.86
N TYR A 46 4.27 -8.14 3.90
CA TYR A 46 4.91 -7.95 5.20
C TYR A 46 6.43 -7.90 5.06
N THR A 47 7.01 -8.88 4.35
CA THR A 47 8.46 -8.96 4.13
C THR A 47 8.96 -7.76 3.31
N ALA A 48 8.25 -7.39 2.23
CA ALA A 48 8.62 -6.25 1.41
C ALA A 48 8.62 -4.93 2.20
N ASN A 49 7.68 -4.77 3.14
CA ASN A 49 7.47 -3.55 3.91
C ASN A 49 8.38 -3.42 5.14
N THR A 50 8.82 -4.53 5.72
CA THR A 50 9.57 -4.54 6.99
C THR A 50 11.05 -4.90 6.85
N ALA A 51 11.41 -5.72 5.86
CA ALA A 51 12.77 -6.26 5.75
C ALA A 51 13.72 -5.39 4.92
N LYS A 52 13.23 -4.33 4.27
CA LYS A 52 14.00 -3.52 3.32
C LYS A 52 14.12 -2.07 3.76
N GLU A 53 15.30 -1.50 3.52
CA GLU A 53 15.52 -0.07 3.64
C GLU A 53 14.67 0.70 2.61
N MET A 54 14.07 1.82 3.04
CA MET A 54 13.25 2.66 2.16
C MET A 54 14.09 3.74 1.49
N LEU A 55 14.42 3.52 0.22
CA LEU A 55 15.23 4.41 -0.63
C LEU A 55 14.39 5.55 -1.25
N ASN A 56 15.04 6.45 -2.00
CA ASN A 56 14.46 7.74 -2.41
C ASN A 56 13.33 7.64 -3.44
N VAL A 57 13.39 6.66 -4.35
CA VAL A 57 12.32 6.38 -5.31
C VAL A 57 11.44 5.29 -4.72
N ARG A 58 10.20 5.62 -4.39
CA ARG A 58 9.27 4.72 -3.70
C ARG A 58 8.05 4.43 -4.56
N ALA A 59 7.43 3.27 -4.37
CA ALA A 59 6.12 2.94 -4.91
C ALA A 59 5.33 2.18 -3.85
N ALA A 60 4.05 2.52 -3.68
CA ALA A 60 3.10 1.77 -2.87
C ALA A 60 1.92 1.32 -3.73
N LEU A 61 1.58 0.04 -3.67
CA LEU A 61 0.51 -0.58 -4.46
C LEU A 61 -0.52 -1.21 -3.51
N CYS A 62 -1.74 -0.67 -3.49
CA CYS A 62 -2.87 -1.36 -2.88
C CYS A 62 -3.25 -2.53 -3.79
N ILE A 63 -3.30 -3.74 -3.23
CA ILE A 63 -3.57 -4.98 -3.97
C ILE A 63 -4.59 -5.79 -3.19
N LYS A 64 -5.52 -6.43 -3.90
CA LYS A 64 -6.46 -7.37 -3.31
C LYS A 64 -5.88 -8.76 -3.43
N ASP A 65 -5.71 -9.24 -4.64
CA ASP A 65 -5.21 -10.58 -4.88
C ASP A 65 -3.86 -10.61 -5.62
N LYS A 66 -3.36 -11.83 -5.80
CA LYS A 66 -2.11 -12.09 -6.50
C LYS A 66 -2.16 -11.67 -7.97
N LYS A 67 -3.34 -11.75 -8.62
CA LYS A 67 -3.53 -11.38 -10.03
C LYS A 67 -3.41 -9.87 -10.19
N GLU A 68 -4.10 -9.10 -9.36
CA GLU A 68 -4.02 -7.64 -9.31
C GLU A 68 -2.60 -7.18 -8.96
N ALA A 69 -1.91 -7.87 -8.05
CA ALA A 69 -0.52 -7.59 -7.72
C ALA A 69 0.39 -7.71 -8.95
N MET A 70 0.26 -8.79 -9.72
CA MET A 70 1.05 -9.01 -10.93
C MET A 70 0.73 -7.98 -12.02
N GLU A 71 -0.54 -7.61 -12.19
CA GLU A 71 -0.98 -6.59 -13.14
C GLU A 71 -0.41 -5.22 -12.80
N LYS A 72 -0.57 -4.80 -11.54
CA LYS A 72 0.01 -3.55 -11.06
C LYS A 72 1.52 -3.59 -11.25
N LEU A 73 2.23 -4.63 -10.80
CA LEU A 73 3.70 -4.71 -10.98
C LEU A 73 4.12 -4.61 -12.46
N ARG A 74 3.41 -5.28 -13.38
CA ARG A 74 3.66 -5.16 -14.82
C ARG A 74 3.51 -3.73 -15.31
N ASN A 75 2.46 -3.03 -14.89
CA ASN A 75 2.27 -1.62 -15.22
C ASN A 75 3.42 -0.75 -14.69
N LEU A 76 4.05 -1.12 -13.55
CA LEU A 76 5.18 -0.36 -13.00
C LEU A 76 6.47 -0.57 -13.81
N GLU A 77 6.64 -1.72 -14.44
CA GLU A 77 7.80 -2.02 -15.29
C GLU A 77 7.84 -1.11 -16.53
N THR A 78 6.68 -0.84 -17.12
CA THR A 78 6.56 -0.13 -18.41
C THR A 78 6.20 1.34 -18.26
N ILE A 79 5.84 1.80 -17.06
CA ILE A 79 5.33 3.15 -16.86
C ILE A 79 6.32 4.21 -17.34
N ASP A 80 5.81 5.19 -18.09
CA ASP A 80 6.54 6.41 -18.37
C ASP A 80 6.34 7.36 -17.19
N PHE A 81 7.41 7.63 -16.45
CA PHE A 81 7.34 8.44 -15.23
C PHE A 81 7.12 9.93 -15.53
N GLU A 82 7.32 10.38 -16.78
CA GLU A 82 7.09 11.77 -17.19
C GLU A 82 5.62 12.05 -17.55
N ALA A 83 4.87 11.02 -17.93
CA ALA A 83 3.50 11.15 -18.43
C ALA A 83 2.40 10.95 -17.37
N VAL A 84 2.75 10.63 -16.13
CA VAL A 84 1.78 10.17 -15.12
C VAL A 84 1.28 11.33 -14.26
N LYS A 85 0.05 11.75 -14.52
CA LYS A 85 -0.80 12.45 -13.55
C LYS A 85 -1.66 11.38 -12.87
N GLU A 86 -1.45 11.18 -11.56
CA GLU A 86 -2.21 10.39 -10.55
C GLU A 86 -3.32 9.42 -11.05
N THR A 87 -3.38 8.17 -10.56
CA THR A 87 -4.46 7.89 -9.58
C THR A 87 -4.34 6.62 -8.72
N ASP A 88 -3.31 5.77 -8.82
CA ASP A 88 -3.32 4.49 -8.06
C ASP A 88 -1.97 4.09 -7.44
N ARG A 89 -1.00 5.00 -7.46
CA ARG A 89 0.40 4.71 -7.13
C ARG A 89 1.06 5.97 -6.59
N TYR A 90 1.59 5.90 -5.37
CA TYR A 90 2.44 6.98 -4.85
C TYR A 90 3.87 6.73 -5.29
N ILE A 91 4.35 7.50 -6.27
CA ILE A 91 5.77 7.52 -6.65
C ILE A 91 6.34 8.87 -6.29
N SER A 92 7.20 8.89 -5.30
CA SER A 92 7.99 10.07 -4.94
C SER A 92 9.44 9.81 -5.26
N ASP A 93 10.08 10.71 -6.01
CA ASP A 93 11.52 10.93 -5.88
C ASP A 93 11.69 11.97 -4.76
N LEU A 94 11.95 11.48 -3.55
CA LEU A 94 12.04 12.36 -2.38
C LEU A 94 13.32 13.21 -2.39
N GLY A 95 14.30 12.94 -3.25
CA GLY A 95 15.63 13.55 -3.13
C GLY A 95 16.11 13.59 -1.68
N SER A 96 16.80 14.66 -1.28
CA SER A 96 17.13 14.96 0.12
C SER A 96 16.07 15.82 0.83
N LYS A 97 14.81 15.83 0.37
CA LYS A 97 13.81 16.72 0.98
C LYS A 97 13.50 16.29 2.42
N SER A 98 13.60 17.29 3.30
CA SER A 98 13.16 17.26 4.70
C SER A 98 11.82 16.53 4.84
N ARG A 99 11.68 15.70 5.87
CA ARG A 99 10.41 15.04 6.22
C ARG A 99 9.30 16.10 6.21
N PRO A 100 8.17 15.87 5.52
CA PRO A 100 7.09 16.85 5.46
C PRO A 100 6.50 17.04 6.85
N SER A 101 6.14 18.28 7.18
CA SER A 101 5.31 18.57 8.36
C SER A 101 3.92 18.00 8.14
N ILE A 102 3.39 17.28 9.14
CA ILE A 102 2.08 16.63 9.08
C ILE A 102 1.10 17.42 9.93
N ALA A 103 -0.08 17.71 9.38
CA ALA A 103 -1.21 18.30 10.10
C ALA A 103 -2.45 17.43 9.91
N MET A 104 -3.28 17.30 10.96
CA MET A 104 -4.59 16.65 10.89
C MET A 104 -5.69 17.72 10.84
N VAL A 105 -6.56 17.66 9.83
CA VAL A 105 -7.70 18.57 9.68
C VAL A 105 -8.97 17.83 10.03
N PHE A 106 -9.72 18.37 10.99
CA PHE A 106 -11.00 17.81 11.44
C PHE A 106 -12.13 18.59 10.75
N PRO A 107 -12.92 17.96 9.86
CA PRO A 107 -14.00 18.64 9.15
C PRO A 107 -15.10 19.07 10.13
N GLY A 108 -15.79 20.17 9.79
CA GLY A 108 -16.98 20.60 10.51
C GLY A 108 -18.21 19.72 10.21
N GLN A 109 -19.39 20.22 10.58
CA GLN A 109 -20.66 19.53 10.32
C GLN A 109 -20.98 19.50 8.82
N GLY A 110 -21.47 18.35 8.32
CA GLY A 110 -22.07 18.24 6.98
C GLY A 110 -21.43 17.20 6.05
N SER A 111 -20.35 16.54 6.46
CA SER A 111 -19.70 15.48 5.67
C SER A 111 -20.10 14.06 6.06
N GLN A 112 -20.93 13.90 7.10
CA GLN A 112 -21.42 12.61 7.59
C GLN A 112 -22.52 11.99 6.70
N TYR A 113 -22.47 10.66 6.55
CA TYR A 113 -23.48 9.87 5.83
C TYR A 113 -23.78 8.57 6.60
N MET A 114 -24.93 7.95 6.33
CA MET A 114 -25.36 6.71 7.00
C MET A 114 -24.36 5.57 6.75
N ASP A 115 -24.09 4.75 7.76
CA ASP A 115 -23.07 3.68 7.72
C ASP A 115 -21.62 4.16 7.50
N MET A 116 -21.34 5.46 7.63
CA MET A 116 -19.96 5.96 7.73
C MET A 116 -19.22 5.20 8.84
N ALA A 117 -17.96 4.87 8.59
CA ALA A 117 -17.08 4.14 9.50
C ALA A 117 -17.49 2.69 9.83
N LYS A 118 -18.63 2.18 9.38
CA LYS A 118 -19.07 0.79 9.64
C LYS A 118 -18.04 -0.26 9.26
N LYS A 119 -17.43 -0.14 8.07
CA LYS A 119 -16.35 -1.06 7.63
C LYS A 119 -15.12 -0.98 8.53
N LEU A 120 -14.75 0.21 9.00
CA LEU A 120 -13.62 0.39 9.92
C LEU A 120 -13.94 -0.19 11.30
N TYR A 121 -15.16 0.02 11.80
CA TYR A 121 -15.63 -0.53 13.06
C TYR A 121 -15.59 -2.08 13.06
N LEU A 122 -16.03 -2.70 11.96
CA LEU A 122 -16.05 -4.17 11.85
C LEU A 122 -14.66 -4.78 11.66
N ASN A 123 -13.76 -4.11 10.92
CA ASN A 123 -12.51 -4.73 10.46
C ASN A 123 -11.24 -4.19 11.13
N ASN A 124 -11.29 -3.06 11.83
CA ASN A 124 -10.12 -2.44 12.46
C ASN A 124 -10.26 -2.38 13.99
N PRO A 125 -9.55 -3.25 14.75
CA PRO A 125 -9.65 -3.31 16.21
C PRO A 125 -9.27 -2.00 16.92
N VAL A 126 -8.33 -1.23 16.39
CA VAL A 126 -7.91 0.05 16.97
C VAL A 126 -9.02 1.09 16.81
N PHE A 127 -9.61 1.16 15.61
CA PHE A 127 -10.75 2.04 15.35
C PHE A 127 -11.94 1.67 16.22
N LYS A 128 -12.30 0.38 16.28
CA LYS A 128 -13.40 -0.12 17.11
C LYS A 128 -13.23 0.29 18.57
N LYS A 129 -12.06 0.04 19.16
CA LYS A 129 -11.77 0.40 20.56
C LYS A 129 -11.91 1.90 20.81
N ALA A 130 -11.40 2.74 19.92
CA ALA A 130 -11.51 4.19 20.05
C ALA A 130 -12.97 4.66 19.91
N PHE A 131 -13.74 4.02 19.02
CA PHE A 131 -15.15 4.33 18.82
C PHE A 131 -16.00 3.93 20.04
N ASP A 132 -15.81 2.72 20.57
CA ASP A 132 -16.51 2.22 21.76
C ASP A 132 -16.28 3.11 22.99
N GLN A 133 -15.11 3.76 23.10
CA GLN A 133 -14.81 4.72 24.17
C GLN A 133 -15.61 6.03 24.07
N CYS A 134 -16.01 6.44 22.86
CA CYS A 134 -16.79 7.64 22.63
C CYS A 134 -18.30 7.43 22.83
N ASP A 135 -18.76 6.18 22.77
CA ASP A 135 -20.16 5.78 22.98
C ASP A 135 -20.48 5.51 24.48
N SER A 136 -19.52 5.81 25.36
CA SER A 136 -19.60 5.61 26.81
C SER A 136 -20.24 6.79 27.56
#